data_AF-A0A7J6TJL6-F1
#
_entry.id   AF-A0A7J6TJL6-F1
#
_cell.length_a   1.000
_cell.length_b   1.000
_cell.length_c   1.000
_cell.angle_alpha   90.00
_cell.angle_beta   90.00
_cell.angle_gamma   90.00
#
_symmetry.space_group_name_H-M   'P 1'
#
loop_
_entity.id
_entity.type
_entity.pdbx_description
1 polymer ?
#
loop_
_entity_poly.entity_id
_entity_poly.type
_entity_poly.pdbx_seq_one_letter_code
_entity_poly.pdbx_strand_id
1 'polypeptide(L)'
;MLAAASLLVLSLHLSTGSLPKHVVDFPIKIGDDRALVDLTFDDQVVRLVPDTGGFDTFVLYKKAFSETQCEHFAAGCYECPHDGCAPISKTNITVTFADNSSFVYFNFFADLTVKLGNGSEVTVENYDIGVVKDYFPKTMPPSPILGLHREAEFTRQKHSFIHQLVRNSEGAIGKLTFSITYPRTSDEVGHLTAGGNPDPAWYVPFNPLTQNDSSAWTLRIDQVGYRADDKSEPVTIKKGRVLFDSGATVIIGPNDEANKVLSLIAKFVEFKGSDVLKIIDCSDIPKLPE
;
A
#
# COMPACT_ATOMS: atom_id res chain seq x y z
N MET A 1 55.96 1.02 -0.16
CA MET A 1 54.83 0.08 -0.28
C MET A 1 53.57 0.92 -0.48
N LEU A 2 53.13 1.07 -1.73
CA LEU A 2 51.88 1.76 -2.06
C LEU A 2 50.74 0.74 -1.95
N ALA A 3 49.77 0.98 -1.08
CA ALA A 3 48.52 0.24 -1.07
C ALA A 3 47.53 0.96 -1.98
N ALA A 4 47.15 0.32 -3.08
CA ALA A 4 46.09 0.76 -3.97
C ALA A 4 44.76 0.65 -3.22
N ALA A 5 44.08 1.79 -3.05
CA ALA A 5 42.69 1.81 -2.63
C ALA A 5 41.83 1.32 -3.81
N SER A 6 41.32 0.09 -3.69
CA SER A 6 40.30 -0.42 -4.60
C SER A 6 39.02 0.41 -4.42
N LEU A 7 38.81 1.31 -5.37
CA LEU A 7 37.56 2.03 -5.57
C LEU A 7 36.49 1.00 -5.93
N LEU A 8 35.66 0.58 -4.96
CA LEU A 8 34.48 -0.23 -5.24
C LEU A 8 33.45 0.70 -5.87
N VAL A 9 33.47 0.78 -7.21
CA VAL A 9 32.43 1.43 -7.98
C VAL A 9 31.18 0.57 -7.84
N LEU A 10 30.28 0.99 -6.96
CA LEU A 10 28.92 0.46 -6.90
C LEU A 10 28.23 0.86 -8.20
N SER A 11 28.29 -0.02 -9.20
CA SER A 11 27.56 0.16 -10.45
C SER A 11 26.06 0.09 -10.14
N LEU A 12 25.40 1.26 -10.09
CA LEU A 12 23.95 1.37 -10.26
C LEU A 12 23.60 0.69 -11.59
N HIS A 13 23.17 -0.57 -11.52
CA HIS A 13 22.48 -1.20 -12.63
C HIS A 13 21.07 -0.61 -12.66
N LEU A 14 20.92 0.50 -13.36
CA LEU A 14 19.63 0.87 -13.94
C LEU A 14 19.27 -0.26 -14.92
N SER A 15 18.51 -1.24 -14.43
CA SER A 15 17.84 -2.23 -15.24
C SER A 15 16.86 -1.49 -16.15
N THR A 16 17.31 -1.11 -17.34
CA THR A 16 16.46 -0.79 -18.49
C THR A 16 15.88 -2.06 -19.13
N GLY A 17 15.78 -3.16 -18.37
CA GLY A 17 15.19 -4.39 -18.84
C GLY A 17 13.71 -4.17 -19.09
N SER A 18 13.27 -4.33 -20.34
CA SER A 18 11.86 -4.38 -20.69
C SER A 18 11.16 -5.38 -19.77
N LEU A 19 10.08 -4.97 -19.12
CA LEU A 19 9.30 -5.84 -18.25
C LEU A 19 8.82 -7.08 -19.03
N PRO A 20 8.75 -8.26 -18.39
CA PRO A 20 8.20 -9.44 -19.05
C PRO A 20 6.78 -9.21 -19.58
N LYS A 21 6.42 -9.89 -20.67
CA LYS A 21 5.12 -9.76 -21.34
C LYS A 21 3.90 -9.95 -20.42
N HIS A 22 4.05 -10.70 -19.33
CA HIS A 22 2.97 -11.05 -18.39
C HIS A 22 3.01 -10.26 -17.08
N VAL A 23 3.80 -9.19 -17.05
CA VAL A 23 3.95 -8.29 -15.91
C VAL A 23 3.22 -6.99 -16.22
N VAL A 24 2.52 -6.46 -15.22
CA VAL A 24 1.88 -5.14 -15.28
C VAL A 24 2.56 -4.25 -14.28
N ASP A 25 2.83 -3.02 -14.67
CA ASP A 25 3.48 -2.03 -13.82
C ASP A 25 2.64 -0.76 -13.73
N PHE A 26 2.42 -0.33 -12.49
CA PHE A 26 1.65 0.86 -12.18
C PHE A 26 2.54 1.86 -11.48
N PRO A 27 2.81 3.03 -12.09
CA PRO A 27 3.57 4.09 -11.46
C PRO A 27 2.87 4.57 -10.17
N ILE A 28 3.65 4.67 -9.10
CA ILE A 28 3.24 5.25 -7.83
C ILE A 28 3.86 6.64 -7.70
N LYS A 29 3.04 7.62 -7.35
CA LYS A 29 3.48 9.00 -7.07
C LYS A 29 3.07 9.41 -5.66
N ILE A 30 3.85 10.31 -5.05
CA ILE A 30 3.42 10.99 -3.82
C ILE A 30 2.41 12.07 -4.18
N GLY A 31 1.20 11.95 -3.63
CA GLY A 31 0.19 13.01 -3.57
C GLY A 31 0.29 13.84 -2.29
N ASP A 32 -0.83 14.44 -1.87
CA ASP A 32 -0.86 15.43 -0.78
C ASP A 32 -0.39 14.90 0.59
N ASP A 33 -0.37 13.58 0.80
CA ASP A 33 0.21 12.91 1.98
C ASP A 33 0.34 11.38 1.83
N ARG A 34 0.02 10.83 0.65
CA ARG A 34 -0.04 9.39 0.39
C ARG A 34 0.71 9.03 -0.87
N ALA A 35 1.17 7.79 -0.93
CA ALA A 35 1.54 7.16 -2.17
C ALA A 35 0.28 6.70 -2.91
N LEU A 36 0.20 7.03 -4.20
CA LEU A 36 -1.00 6.91 -4.99
C LEU A 36 -0.72 6.24 -6.33
N VAL A 37 -1.65 5.39 -6.76
CA VAL A 37 -1.63 4.71 -8.06
C VAL A 37 -2.86 5.09 -8.88
N ASP A 38 -2.66 5.42 -10.15
CA ASP A 38 -3.75 5.72 -11.09
C ASP A 38 -4.15 4.43 -11.81
N LEU A 39 -5.43 4.03 -11.72
CA LEU A 39 -6.02 2.92 -12.46
C LEU A 39 -7.15 3.42 -13.36
N THR A 40 -7.36 2.78 -14.50
CA THR A 40 -8.42 3.14 -15.43
C THR A 40 -9.57 2.14 -15.37
N PHE A 41 -10.72 2.55 -14.85
CA PHE A 41 -11.96 1.78 -14.79
C PHE A 41 -13.00 2.42 -15.71
N ASP A 42 -13.63 1.66 -16.61
CA ASP A 42 -14.66 2.17 -17.54
C ASP A 42 -14.24 3.52 -18.20
N ASP A 43 -13.02 3.56 -18.75
CA ASP A 43 -12.37 4.74 -19.36
C ASP A 43 -12.11 5.95 -18.42
N GLN A 44 -12.27 5.77 -17.11
CA GLN A 44 -12.03 6.80 -16.10
C GLN A 44 -10.80 6.48 -15.27
N VAL A 45 -9.89 7.45 -15.18
CA VAL A 45 -8.74 7.36 -14.27
C VAL A 45 -9.21 7.65 -12.85
N VAL A 46 -8.99 6.69 -11.96
CA VAL A 46 -9.22 6.79 -10.53
C VAL A 46 -7.90 6.61 -9.81
N ARG A 47 -7.62 7.49 -8.85
CA ARG A 47 -6.43 7.39 -8.01
C ARG A 47 -6.74 6.64 -6.73
N LEU A 48 -5.89 5.69 -6.36
CA LEU A 48 -6.10 4.82 -5.22
C LEU A 48 -4.84 4.77 -4.34
N VAL A 49 -5.01 4.55 -3.05
CA VAL A 49 -3.91 4.18 -2.16
C VAL A 49 -3.72 2.67 -2.23
N PRO A 50 -2.54 2.17 -2.65
CA PRO A 50 -2.22 0.75 -2.58
C PRO A 50 -2.08 0.33 -1.11
N ASP A 51 -2.97 -0.55 -0.66
CA ASP A 51 -3.10 -0.94 0.75
C ASP A 51 -3.04 -2.45 0.93
N THR A 52 -1.94 -2.93 1.49
CA THR A 52 -1.73 -4.35 1.85
C THR A 52 -2.54 -4.78 3.09
N GLY A 53 -3.00 -3.85 3.92
CA GLY A 53 -3.97 -4.11 5.00
C GLY A 53 -5.42 -4.18 4.49
N GLY A 54 -5.71 -3.53 3.36
CA GLY A 54 -7.04 -3.44 2.76
C GLY A 54 -7.41 -4.63 1.88
N PHE A 55 -8.60 -5.21 2.10
CA PHE A 55 -9.10 -6.34 1.31
C PHE A 55 -9.71 -5.91 -0.03
N ASP A 56 -10.60 -4.92 0.02
CA ASP A 56 -11.39 -4.51 -1.15
C ASP A 56 -10.76 -3.31 -1.86
N THR A 57 -10.97 -3.26 -3.18
CA THR A 57 -10.78 -2.02 -3.95
C THR A 57 -12.06 -1.20 -3.81
N PHE A 58 -11.96 0.07 -3.41
CA PHE A 58 -13.12 0.94 -3.34
C PHE A 58 -12.86 2.36 -3.83
N VAL A 59 -13.89 2.92 -4.45
CA VAL A 59 -13.91 4.23 -5.08
C VAL A 59 -15.03 5.09 -4.52
N LEU A 60 -14.87 6.41 -4.52
CA LEU A 60 -15.92 7.33 -4.06
C LEU A 60 -16.93 7.59 -5.18
N TYR A 61 -18.22 7.47 -4.90
CA TYR A 61 -19.25 7.72 -5.90
C TYR A 61 -19.53 9.21 -6.10
N LYS A 62 -19.40 9.70 -7.33
CA LYS A 62 -19.54 11.13 -7.66
C LYS A 62 -20.88 11.75 -7.26
N LYS A 63 -21.98 10.97 -7.23
CA LYS A 63 -23.30 11.48 -6.80
C LYS A 63 -23.50 11.50 -5.29
N ALA A 64 -22.65 10.82 -4.52
CA ALA A 64 -22.77 10.73 -3.06
C ALA A 64 -21.94 11.79 -2.32
N PHE A 65 -20.93 12.36 -2.99
CA PHE A 65 -19.97 13.28 -2.40
C PHE A 65 -19.97 14.62 -3.14
N SER A 66 -19.68 15.70 -2.41
CA SER A 66 -19.47 17.02 -3.01
C SER A 66 -18.19 17.06 -3.84
N GLU A 67 -18.10 18.02 -4.77
CA GLU A 67 -16.90 18.25 -5.58
C GLU A 67 -15.65 18.40 -4.70
N THR A 68 -15.71 19.22 -3.65
CA THR A 68 -14.60 19.37 -2.68
C THR A 68 -14.21 18.05 -2.02
N GLN A 69 -15.15 17.17 -1.72
CA GLN A 69 -14.86 15.85 -1.14
C GLN A 69 -14.23 14.89 -2.16
N CYS A 70 -14.61 15.01 -3.44
CA CYS A 70 -14.02 14.25 -4.54
C CYS A 70 -12.61 14.74 -4.91
N GLU A 71 -12.36 16.03 -4.77
CA GLU A 71 -11.07 16.67 -5.04
C GLU A 71 -10.07 16.51 -3.88
N HIS A 72 -10.54 16.30 -2.65
CA HIS A 72 -9.71 16.30 -1.44
C HIS A 72 -8.54 15.30 -1.46
N PHE A 73 -8.66 14.20 -2.19
CA PHE A 73 -7.57 13.21 -2.34
C PHE A 73 -6.85 13.28 -3.67
N ALA A 74 -7.11 14.32 -4.48
CA ALA A 74 -6.73 14.39 -5.88
C ALA A 74 -7.11 13.11 -6.66
N ALA A 75 -8.10 12.37 -6.15
CA ALA A 75 -8.42 11.02 -6.59
C ALA A 75 -9.59 10.94 -7.55
N GLY A 76 -10.37 12.02 -7.61
CA GLY A 76 -11.63 12.06 -8.31
C GLY A 76 -12.66 11.18 -7.64
N CYS A 77 -13.92 11.41 -8.02
CA CYS A 77 -14.98 10.45 -7.74
C CYS A 77 -15.33 9.72 -9.01
N TYR A 78 -15.62 8.43 -8.85
CA TYR A 78 -16.07 7.56 -9.92
C TYR A 78 -17.47 7.92 -10.41
N GLU A 79 -17.63 8.01 -11.73
CA GLU A 79 -18.91 8.20 -12.39
C GLU A 79 -19.36 6.89 -13.06
N CYS A 80 -20.53 6.38 -12.69
CA CYS A 80 -21.02 5.13 -13.28
C CYS A 80 -21.42 5.34 -14.76
N PRO A 81 -20.99 4.47 -15.70
CA PRO A 81 -21.11 4.74 -17.14
C PRO A 81 -22.55 4.87 -17.70
N HIS A 82 -23.60 4.39 -17.01
CA HIS A 82 -25.02 4.59 -17.42
C HIS A 82 -25.94 4.54 -16.18
N ASP A 83 -27.02 5.35 -16.10
CA ASP A 83 -28.12 5.40 -15.09
C ASP A 83 -27.83 5.09 -13.59
N GLY A 84 -26.56 5.01 -13.19
CA GLY A 84 -26.10 4.54 -11.88
C GLY A 84 -25.41 3.18 -11.94
N CYS A 85 -24.51 2.91 -10.99
CA CYS A 85 -23.81 1.63 -10.90
C CYS A 85 -24.82 0.55 -10.49
N ALA A 86 -25.21 -0.33 -11.40
CA ALA A 86 -26.09 -1.45 -11.11
C ALA A 86 -25.35 -2.43 -10.18
N PRO A 87 -25.74 -2.56 -8.91
CA PRO A 87 -24.93 -3.28 -7.95
C PRO A 87 -24.98 -4.79 -8.22
N ILE A 88 -23.85 -5.48 -8.05
CA ILE A 88 -23.74 -6.95 -8.18
C ILE A 88 -24.68 -7.65 -7.20
N SER A 89 -24.86 -7.05 -6.02
CA SER A 89 -25.76 -7.54 -4.99
C SER A 89 -26.59 -6.40 -4.39
N LYS A 90 -27.81 -6.71 -3.91
CA LYS A 90 -28.64 -5.73 -3.18
C LYS A 90 -28.09 -5.39 -1.78
N THR A 91 -27.07 -6.11 -1.32
CA THR A 91 -26.52 -5.97 0.01
C THR A 91 -25.45 -4.88 0.00
N ASN A 92 -25.63 -3.87 0.87
CA ASN A 92 -24.56 -2.90 1.12
C ASN A 92 -23.62 -3.46 2.18
N ILE A 93 -22.35 -3.10 2.07
CA ILE A 93 -21.32 -3.45 3.03
C ILE A 93 -20.95 -2.19 3.81
N THR A 94 -20.84 -2.35 5.12
CA THR A 94 -20.35 -1.30 6.02
C THR A 94 -18.96 -1.69 6.52
N VAL A 95 -18.00 -0.80 6.39
CA VAL A 95 -16.66 -0.94 6.95
C VAL A 95 -16.49 0.11 8.03
N THR A 96 -16.07 -0.32 9.22
CA THR A 96 -15.80 0.55 10.37
C THR A 96 -14.32 0.53 10.69
N PHE A 97 -13.73 1.71 10.81
CA PHE A 97 -12.32 1.91 11.13
C PHE A 97 -12.10 2.07 12.64
N ALA A 98 -10.84 2.03 13.06
CA ALA A 98 -10.46 2.11 14.48
C ALA A 98 -10.81 3.45 15.15
N ASP A 99 -10.94 4.52 14.37
CA ASP A 99 -11.40 5.83 14.83
C ASP A 99 -12.94 5.95 14.93
N ASN A 100 -13.65 4.84 14.75
CA ASN A 100 -15.12 4.74 14.66
C ASN A 100 -15.74 5.45 13.46
N SER A 101 -14.93 5.93 12.50
CA SER A 101 -15.47 6.30 11.21
C SER A 101 -15.94 5.05 10.46
N SER A 102 -16.90 5.21 9.57
CA SER A 102 -17.40 4.11 8.74
C SER A 102 -17.88 4.60 7.39
N PHE A 103 -17.78 3.73 6.39
CA PHE A 103 -18.39 3.97 5.08
C PHE A 103 -19.29 2.82 4.67
N VAL A 104 -20.25 3.15 3.82
CA VAL A 104 -21.17 2.20 3.21
C VAL A 104 -20.91 2.18 1.71
N TYR A 105 -20.72 0.99 1.16
CA TYR A 105 -20.56 0.79 -0.28
C TYR A 105 -21.38 -0.39 -0.77
N PHE A 106 -21.49 -0.50 -2.08
CA PHE A 106 -22.01 -1.66 -2.78
C PHE A 106 -21.02 -2.08 -3.86
N ASN A 107 -21.05 -3.34 -4.24
CA ASN A 107 -20.14 -3.87 -5.26
C ASN A 107 -20.69 -3.62 -6.66
N PHE A 108 -19.81 -3.33 -7.61
CA PHE A 108 -20.09 -3.04 -9.01
C PHE A 108 -18.99 -3.66 -9.88
N PHE A 109 -19.36 -4.17 -11.05
CA PHE A 109 -18.40 -4.66 -12.03
C PHE A 109 -18.02 -3.52 -12.98
N ALA A 110 -16.73 -3.22 -13.06
CA ALA A 110 -16.14 -2.29 -14.01
C ALA A 110 -15.10 -3.02 -14.86
N ASP A 111 -14.82 -2.48 -16.04
CA ASP A 111 -13.73 -2.95 -16.88
C ASP A 111 -12.45 -2.20 -16.52
N LEU A 112 -11.43 -2.93 -16.09
CA LEU A 112 -10.13 -2.37 -15.71
C LEU A 112 -9.16 -2.47 -16.88
N THR A 113 -8.69 -1.34 -17.40
CA THR A 113 -7.66 -1.32 -18.45
C THR A 113 -6.27 -1.32 -17.83
N VAL A 114 -5.45 -2.30 -18.21
CA VAL A 114 -4.06 -2.45 -17.75
C VAL A 114 -3.08 -2.47 -18.92
N LYS A 115 -1.88 -1.95 -18.70
CA LYS A 115 -0.79 -1.98 -19.69
C LYS A 115 0.26 -3.01 -19.30
N LEU A 116 0.44 -4.01 -20.15
CA LEU A 116 1.47 -5.04 -19.96
C LEU A 116 2.88 -4.48 -20.19
N GLY A 117 3.89 -5.17 -19.69
CA GLY A 117 5.31 -4.78 -19.79
C GLY A 117 5.86 -4.67 -21.21
N ASN A 118 5.22 -5.34 -22.18
CA ASN A 118 5.51 -5.21 -23.62
C ASN A 118 4.78 -4.02 -24.28
N GLY A 119 4.03 -3.22 -23.51
CA GLY A 119 3.29 -2.05 -23.96
C GLY A 119 1.89 -2.32 -24.51
N SER A 120 1.44 -3.58 -24.63
CA SER A 120 0.07 -3.88 -25.06
C SER A 120 -0.93 -3.62 -23.92
N GLU A 121 -2.11 -3.17 -24.28
CA GLU A 121 -3.22 -2.99 -23.34
C GLU A 121 -4.07 -4.26 -23.27
N VAL A 122 -4.54 -4.57 -22.07
CA VAL A 122 -5.47 -5.66 -21.79
C VAL A 122 -6.60 -5.08 -20.95
N THR A 123 -7.83 -5.41 -21.32
CA THR A 123 -9.00 -5.12 -20.48
C THR A 123 -9.25 -6.33 -19.60
N VAL A 124 -9.27 -6.08 -18.30
CA VAL A 124 -9.67 -7.04 -17.26
C VAL A 124 -11.16 -6.82 -17.04
N GLU A 125 -11.96 -7.62 -17.73
CA GLU A 125 -13.42 -7.50 -17.69
C GLU A 125 -13.97 -7.93 -16.33
N ASN A 126 -15.12 -7.36 -15.95
CA ASN A 126 -15.86 -7.71 -14.74
C ASN A 126 -15.00 -7.63 -13.45
N TYR A 127 -14.19 -6.58 -13.32
CA TYR A 127 -13.45 -6.29 -12.10
C TYR A 127 -14.42 -5.75 -11.03
N ASP A 128 -14.51 -6.42 -9.88
CA ASP A 128 -15.32 -6.04 -8.73
C ASP A 128 -14.67 -4.89 -7.95
N ILE A 129 -15.33 -3.73 -7.98
CA ILE A 129 -15.03 -2.56 -7.16
C ILE A 129 -16.17 -2.26 -6.17
N GLY A 130 -15.80 -1.79 -4.99
CA GLY A 130 -16.73 -1.19 -4.05
C GLY A 130 -16.98 0.28 -4.38
N VAL A 131 -18.23 0.65 -4.64
CA VAL A 131 -18.63 2.03 -4.89
C VAL A 131 -19.21 2.63 -3.61
N VAL A 132 -18.43 3.50 -2.96
CA VAL A 132 -18.80 4.13 -1.70
C VAL A 132 -19.91 5.15 -1.92
N LYS A 133 -21.00 5.01 -1.17
CA LYS A 133 -22.19 5.85 -1.30
C LYS A 133 -22.57 6.64 -0.04
N ASP A 134 -21.94 6.36 1.08
CA ASP A 134 -22.13 7.11 2.32
C ASP A 134 -20.90 6.99 3.23
N TYR A 135 -20.70 7.99 4.10
CA TYR A 135 -19.59 8.04 5.06
C TYR A 135 -19.99 8.76 6.35
N PHE A 136 -19.46 8.27 7.48
CA PHE A 136 -19.76 8.76 8.82
C PHE A 136 -18.47 8.84 9.67
N PRO A 137 -18.25 9.94 10.43
CA PRO A 137 -19.01 11.20 10.40
C PRO A 137 -18.81 11.93 9.06
N LYS A 138 -19.78 12.73 8.62
CA LYS A 138 -19.76 13.44 7.31
C LYS A 138 -18.75 14.61 7.24
N THR A 139 -17.52 14.40 7.69
CA THR A 139 -16.45 15.41 7.65
C THR A 139 -15.67 15.25 6.34
N MET A 140 -14.83 14.21 6.24
CA MET A 140 -14.01 13.93 5.05
C MET A 140 -14.10 12.45 4.73
N PRO A 141 -14.45 12.06 3.49
CA PRO A 141 -14.51 10.65 3.10
C PRO A 141 -13.15 9.96 3.28
N PRO A 142 -13.10 8.62 3.29
CA PRO A 142 -11.83 7.91 3.28
C PRO A 142 -11.16 8.10 1.92
N SER A 143 -9.83 8.00 1.88
CA SER A 143 -9.11 7.87 0.61
C SER A 143 -9.60 6.62 -0.13
N PRO A 144 -9.82 6.67 -1.46
CA PRO A 144 -10.03 5.47 -2.25
C PRO A 144 -8.86 4.49 -2.07
N ILE A 145 -9.17 3.20 -1.95
CA ILE A 145 -8.17 2.16 -1.65
C ILE A 145 -8.12 1.15 -2.79
N LEU A 146 -6.90 0.72 -3.10
CA LEU A 146 -6.62 -0.49 -3.87
C LEU A 146 -6.24 -1.60 -2.90
N GLY A 147 -7.17 -2.53 -2.65
CA GLY A 147 -6.97 -3.62 -1.70
C GLY A 147 -5.98 -4.68 -2.22
N LEU A 148 -4.83 -4.77 -1.57
CA LEU A 148 -3.72 -5.68 -1.90
C LEU A 148 -3.55 -6.82 -0.89
N HIS A 149 -4.47 -6.93 0.08
CA HIS A 149 -4.44 -7.97 1.08
C HIS A 149 -4.53 -9.38 0.46
N ARG A 150 -4.07 -10.39 1.19
CA ARG A 150 -4.12 -11.79 0.74
C ARG A 150 -5.56 -12.31 0.83
N GLU A 151 -5.96 -13.17 -0.11
CA GLU A 151 -7.24 -13.88 0.03
C GLU A 151 -7.16 -14.82 1.24
N ALA A 152 -8.02 -14.58 2.24
CA ALA A 152 -8.30 -15.56 3.28
C ALA A 152 -9.34 -16.57 2.75
N GLU A 153 -9.21 -17.84 3.10
CA GLU A 153 -10.16 -18.91 2.68
C GLU A 153 -11.63 -18.62 3.06
N PHE A 154 -11.87 -17.69 3.99
CA PHE A 154 -13.19 -17.41 4.57
C PHE A 154 -14.05 -16.40 3.79
N THR A 155 -13.50 -15.62 2.86
CA THR A 155 -14.26 -14.62 2.09
C THR A 155 -14.40 -15.05 0.63
N ARG A 156 -15.03 -16.20 0.38
CA ARG A 156 -15.30 -16.74 -0.98
C ARG A 156 -16.10 -15.82 -1.92
N GLN A 157 -16.48 -14.63 -1.49
CA GLN A 157 -17.28 -13.67 -2.26
C GLN A 157 -16.51 -12.43 -2.70
N LYS A 158 -15.25 -12.27 -2.29
CA LYS A 158 -14.46 -11.08 -2.65
C LYS A 158 -13.04 -11.46 -2.99
N HIS A 159 -12.47 -10.74 -3.95
CA HIS A 159 -11.16 -11.00 -4.50
C HIS A 159 -10.32 -9.74 -4.34
N SER A 160 -9.12 -9.85 -3.76
CA SER A 160 -8.20 -8.70 -3.74
C SER A 160 -7.67 -8.40 -5.13
N PHE A 161 -7.09 -7.21 -5.33
CA PHE A 161 -6.67 -6.73 -6.64
C PHE A 161 -5.85 -7.74 -7.43
N ILE A 162 -4.81 -8.33 -6.81
CA ILE A 162 -3.94 -9.28 -7.51
C ILE A 162 -4.67 -10.55 -7.93
N HIS A 163 -5.67 -10.99 -7.16
CA HIS A 163 -6.45 -12.17 -7.48
C HIS A 163 -7.43 -11.90 -8.62
N GLN A 164 -8.14 -10.76 -8.58
CA GLN A 164 -9.00 -10.33 -9.69
C GLN A 164 -8.21 -10.17 -10.97
N LEU A 165 -7.07 -9.49 -10.88
CA LEU A 165 -6.18 -9.23 -12.00
C LEU A 165 -5.70 -10.52 -12.68
N VAL A 166 -5.29 -11.54 -11.91
CA VAL A 166 -4.86 -12.82 -12.48
C VAL A 166 -6.04 -13.66 -12.99
N ARG A 167 -7.16 -13.70 -12.25
CA ARG A 167 -8.34 -14.53 -12.62
C ARG A 167 -9.05 -14.01 -13.86
N ASN A 168 -9.21 -12.69 -13.99
CA ASN A 168 -10.05 -12.06 -15.01
C ASN A 168 -9.26 -11.59 -16.24
N SER A 169 -7.92 -11.63 -16.23
CA SER A 169 -7.10 -11.23 -17.38
C SER A 169 -6.92 -12.30 -18.46
N GLU A 170 -7.73 -13.36 -18.46
CA GLU A 170 -7.66 -14.50 -19.39
C GLU A 170 -6.24 -15.12 -19.51
N GLY A 171 -5.48 -15.10 -18.42
CA GLY A 171 -4.11 -15.62 -18.39
C GLY A 171 -3.04 -14.68 -18.95
N ALA A 172 -3.39 -13.43 -19.26
CA ALA A 172 -2.40 -12.41 -19.63
C ALA A 172 -1.41 -12.15 -18.50
N ILE A 173 -1.83 -12.29 -17.23
CA ILE A 173 -1.02 -12.05 -16.04
C ILE A 173 -0.82 -13.37 -15.30
N GLY A 174 0.42 -13.88 -15.34
CA GLY A 174 0.68 -15.30 -15.10
C GLY A 174 0.98 -15.70 -13.65
N LYS A 175 1.10 -14.75 -12.70
CA LYS A 175 1.50 -15.06 -11.32
C LYS A 175 0.74 -14.24 -10.29
N LEU A 176 0.28 -14.91 -9.23
CA LEU A 176 -0.31 -14.33 -8.02
C LEU A 176 0.76 -13.73 -7.11
N THR A 177 1.52 -12.77 -7.64
CA THR A 177 2.59 -12.07 -6.91
C THR A 177 2.61 -10.62 -7.32
N PHE A 178 2.92 -9.74 -6.37
CA PHE A 178 3.22 -8.34 -6.64
C PHE A 178 4.40 -7.86 -5.80
N SER A 179 4.97 -6.73 -6.19
CA SER A 179 5.94 -5.95 -5.42
C SER A 179 5.52 -4.50 -5.39
N ILE A 180 5.85 -3.80 -4.30
CA ILE A 180 5.68 -2.35 -4.22
C ILE A 180 7.04 -1.72 -3.93
N THR A 181 7.36 -0.68 -4.67
CA THR A 181 8.44 0.26 -4.37
C THR A 181 7.82 1.64 -4.20
N TYR A 182 8.10 2.29 -3.08
CA TYR A 182 7.58 3.62 -2.81
C TYR A 182 8.61 4.69 -3.20
N PRO A 183 8.19 5.79 -3.84
CA PRO A 183 9.05 6.95 -3.98
C PRO A 183 9.25 7.59 -2.59
N ARG A 184 10.44 8.12 -2.33
CA ARG A 184 10.76 8.82 -1.07
C ARG A 184 10.50 10.32 -1.16
N THR A 185 10.49 10.85 -2.38
CA THR A 185 10.30 12.27 -2.69
C THR A 185 9.36 12.44 -3.88
N SER A 186 8.77 13.63 -4.06
CA SER A 186 7.75 13.89 -5.08
C SER A 186 8.28 13.88 -6.53
N ASP A 187 9.60 13.96 -6.71
CA ASP A 187 10.30 13.81 -7.99
C ASP A 187 10.67 12.36 -8.33
N GLU A 188 10.63 11.45 -7.35
CA GLU A 188 10.80 10.02 -7.55
C GLU A 188 9.47 9.38 -8.00
N VAL A 189 9.58 8.30 -8.77
CA VAL A 189 8.44 7.43 -9.14
C VAL A 189 8.67 6.07 -8.52
N GLY A 190 7.70 5.61 -7.74
CA GLY A 190 7.66 4.22 -7.28
C GLY A 190 6.83 3.35 -8.23
N HIS A 191 6.70 2.08 -7.88
CA HIS A 191 6.07 1.09 -8.75
C HIS A 191 5.31 0.05 -7.94
N LEU A 192 4.04 -0.19 -8.31
CA LEU A 192 3.32 -1.41 -7.99
C LEU A 192 3.41 -2.32 -9.21
N THR A 193 4.09 -3.46 -9.06
CA THR A 193 4.30 -4.40 -10.16
C THR A 193 3.59 -5.71 -9.86
N ALA A 194 2.75 -6.19 -10.78
CA ALA A 194 1.97 -7.42 -10.66
C ALA A 194 2.38 -8.46 -11.72
N GLY A 195 2.30 -9.75 -11.38
CA GLY A 195 2.66 -10.84 -12.31
C GLY A 195 4.12 -11.32 -12.22
N GLY A 196 4.91 -10.74 -11.31
CA GLY A 196 6.28 -11.16 -11.00
C GLY A 196 7.12 -10.01 -10.46
N ASN A 197 8.12 -10.33 -9.63
CA ASN A 197 9.15 -9.40 -9.20
C ASN A 197 10.37 -9.54 -10.13
N PRO A 198 10.94 -8.45 -10.67
CA PRO A 198 12.12 -8.53 -11.54
C PRO A 198 13.41 -8.99 -10.86
N ASP A 199 13.54 -8.95 -9.52
CA ASP A 199 14.81 -9.28 -8.86
C ASP A 199 14.66 -10.21 -7.62
N PRO A 200 15.20 -11.44 -7.67
CA PRO A 200 15.20 -12.36 -6.55
C PRO A 200 16.23 -12.10 -5.45
N ALA A 201 17.12 -11.11 -5.59
CA ALA A 201 18.19 -10.85 -4.62
C ALA A 201 17.71 -10.32 -3.25
N TRP A 202 16.45 -9.89 -3.13
CA TRP A 202 15.94 -9.16 -1.96
C TRP A 202 14.88 -9.92 -1.14
N TYR A 203 14.73 -11.23 -1.36
CA TYR A 203 13.71 -12.00 -0.66
C TYR A 203 14.11 -12.33 0.79
N VAL A 204 13.34 -11.82 1.75
CA VAL A 204 13.21 -12.46 3.06
C VAL A 204 12.07 -13.47 2.95
N PRO A 205 12.31 -14.77 3.22
CA PRO A 205 11.26 -15.78 3.11
C PRO A 205 10.11 -15.44 4.05
N PHE A 206 8.91 -15.37 3.50
CA PHE A 206 7.69 -15.19 4.27
C PHE A 206 7.44 -16.49 5.05
N ASN A 207 7.65 -16.47 6.37
CA ASN A 207 7.30 -17.57 7.26
C ASN A 207 5.89 -17.31 7.83
N PRO A 208 4.81 -17.80 7.17
CA PRO A 208 3.47 -17.63 7.71
C PRO A 208 3.37 -18.33 9.07
N LEU A 209 2.82 -17.63 10.05
CA LEU A 209 2.81 -18.04 11.46
C LEU A 209 2.03 -19.33 11.71
N THR A 210 0.92 -19.54 10.99
CA THR A 210 0.13 -20.78 10.92
C THR A 210 -0.82 -20.73 9.70
N GLN A 211 -1.43 -21.86 9.29
CA GLN A 211 -2.50 -21.90 8.27
C GLN A 211 -3.76 -21.10 8.66
N ASN A 212 -3.94 -20.75 9.94
CA ASN A 212 -5.15 -20.08 10.46
C ASN A 212 -4.96 -18.58 10.75
N ASP A 213 -3.74 -18.03 10.69
CA ASP A 213 -3.47 -16.58 10.79
C ASP A 213 -3.62 -15.87 9.42
N SER A 214 -4.48 -16.41 8.55
CA SER A 214 -4.31 -16.41 7.09
C SER A 214 -4.75 -15.17 6.32
N SER A 215 -5.14 -14.08 6.99
CA SER A 215 -5.72 -12.96 6.25
C SER A 215 -4.64 -11.94 5.82
N ALA A 216 -3.84 -11.39 6.72
CA ALA A 216 -2.99 -10.24 6.39
C ALA A 216 -1.52 -10.59 6.06
N TRP A 217 -0.77 -9.68 5.41
CA TRP A 217 0.67 -9.81 5.14
C TRP A 217 1.52 -9.71 6.43
N THR A 218 1.30 -10.67 7.33
CA THR A 218 1.91 -10.72 8.66
C THR A 218 3.14 -11.63 8.68
N LEU A 219 4.27 -11.10 9.14
CA LEU A 219 5.48 -11.86 9.42
C LEU A 219 5.70 -12.02 10.92
N ARG A 220 6.41 -13.09 11.28
CA ARG A 220 7.12 -13.16 12.56
C ARG A 220 8.45 -12.46 12.42
N ILE A 221 8.73 -11.55 13.33
CA ILE A 221 10.07 -10.99 13.50
C ILE A 221 10.66 -11.48 14.81
N ASP A 222 11.90 -11.95 14.74
CA ASP A 222 12.62 -12.46 15.91
C ASP A 222 13.13 -11.34 16.81
N GLN A 223 13.28 -10.12 16.27
CA GLN A 223 13.72 -8.94 16.98
C GLN A 223 13.36 -7.67 16.20
N VAL A 224 12.63 -6.74 16.83
CA VAL A 224 12.80 -5.31 16.57
C VAL A 224 13.93 -4.86 17.47
N GLY A 225 14.93 -4.21 16.90
CA GLY A 225 15.97 -3.63 17.71
C GLY A 225 16.62 -2.46 17.04
N TYR A 226 17.55 -1.88 17.78
CA TYR A 226 18.23 -0.66 17.42
C TYR A 226 19.73 -0.85 17.71
N ARG A 227 20.59 -0.29 16.86
CA ARG A 227 22.04 -0.26 17.02
C ARG A 227 22.51 1.17 17.23
N ALA A 228 23.15 1.44 18.36
CA ALA A 228 23.69 2.78 18.62
C ALA A 228 24.93 3.16 17.83
N ASP A 229 25.60 2.14 17.36
CA ASP A 229 26.63 2.20 16.34
C ASP A 229 26.68 0.83 15.65
N ASP A 230 27.41 0.76 14.53
CA ASP A 230 27.65 -0.44 13.73
C ASP A 230 28.15 -1.66 14.54
N LYS A 231 28.73 -1.41 15.73
CA LYS A 231 29.40 -2.40 16.58
C LYS A 231 28.61 -2.82 17.81
N SER A 232 27.55 -2.09 18.16
CA SER A 232 26.71 -2.37 19.32
C SER A 232 25.80 -3.58 19.07
N GLU A 233 25.60 -4.38 20.11
CA GLU A 233 24.58 -5.43 20.11
C GLU A 233 23.19 -4.78 19.97
N PRO A 234 22.34 -5.25 19.03
CA PRO A 234 21.03 -4.64 18.85
C PRO A 234 20.19 -4.80 20.12
N VAL A 235 19.69 -3.68 20.63
CA VAL A 235 18.79 -3.68 21.79
C VAL A 235 17.46 -4.29 21.34
N THR A 236 17.09 -5.47 21.86
CA THR A 236 15.77 -6.07 21.56
C THR A 236 14.68 -5.26 22.23
N ILE A 237 13.82 -4.66 21.41
CA ILE A 237 12.59 -3.98 21.86
C ILE A 237 11.46 -5.00 21.97
N LYS A 238 11.30 -5.86 20.95
CA LYS A 238 10.22 -6.85 20.89
C LYS A 238 10.54 -8.03 19.98
N LYS A 239 9.99 -9.20 20.31
CA LYS A 239 9.75 -10.30 19.36
C LYS A 239 8.25 -10.37 19.09
N GLY A 240 7.82 -10.59 17.87
CA GLY A 240 6.38 -10.61 17.63
C GLY A 240 5.96 -10.66 16.18
N ARG A 241 4.70 -10.28 15.97
CA ARG A 241 4.04 -10.23 14.67
C ARG A 241 4.10 -8.81 14.14
N VAL A 242 4.46 -8.65 12.88
CA VAL A 242 4.42 -7.37 12.16
C VAL A 242 3.56 -7.55 10.93
N LEU A 243 2.65 -6.61 10.72
CA LEU A 243 1.90 -6.47 9.49
C LEU A 243 2.65 -5.50 8.58
N PHE A 244 2.86 -5.88 7.32
CA PHE A 244 3.21 -4.92 6.28
C PHE A 244 1.91 -4.25 5.84
N ASP A 245 1.72 -3.02 6.30
CA ASP A 245 0.59 -2.17 5.99
C ASP A 245 1.09 -0.99 5.18
N SER A 246 0.77 -1.01 3.89
CA SER A 246 1.21 -0.03 2.92
C SER A 246 0.23 1.14 2.79
N GLY A 247 -0.94 1.06 3.43
CA GLY A 247 -1.85 2.18 3.64
C GLY A 247 -1.43 3.09 4.81
N ALA A 248 -0.65 2.56 5.76
CA ALA A 248 -0.08 3.32 6.85
C ALA A 248 1.13 4.17 6.41
N THR A 249 1.17 5.44 6.83
CA THR A 249 2.31 6.36 6.55
C THR A 249 3.41 6.32 7.61
N VAL A 250 3.16 5.66 8.73
CA VAL A 250 4.09 5.58 9.87
C VAL A 250 4.14 4.17 10.43
N ILE A 251 5.20 3.87 11.16
CA ILE A 251 5.30 2.61 11.91
C ILE A 251 4.40 2.71 13.13
N ILE A 252 3.39 1.83 13.20
CA ILE A 252 2.43 1.77 14.31
C ILE A 252 2.73 0.53 15.15
N GLY A 253 2.66 0.68 16.48
CA GLY A 253 2.84 -0.43 17.40
C GLY A 253 2.13 -0.21 18.72
N PRO A 254 2.12 -1.23 19.60
CA PRO A 254 1.59 -1.09 20.95
C PRO A 254 2.27 0.05 21.72
N ASN A 255 1.49 0.81 22.50
CA ASN A 255 1.94 2.01 23.19
C ASN A 255 3.20 1.79 24.05
N ASP A 256 3.28 0.66 24.75
CA ASP A 256 4.43 0.30 25.59
C ASP A 256 5.72 0.14 24.78
N GLU A 257 5.62 -0.40 23.56
CA GLU A 257 6.77 -0.59 22.67
C GLU A 257 7.17 0.70 21.96
N ALA A 258 6.19 1.47 21.50
CA ALA A 258 6.43 2.80 20.94
C ALA A 258 7.12 3.71 21.96
N ASN A 259 6.68 3.67 23.23
CA ASN A 259 7.30 4.43 24.31
C ASN A 259 8.75 4.01 24.61
N LYS A 260 9.10 2.72 24.44
CA LYS A 260 10.49 2.27 24.54
C LYS A 260 11.34 2.87 23.42
N VAL A 261 10.85 2.88 22.18
CA VAL A 261 11.54 3.52 21.04
C VAL A 261 11.74 5.01 21.30
N LEU A 262 10.68 5.72 21.71
CA LEU A 262 10.76 7.14 22.04
C LEU A 262 11.76 7.41 23.17
N SER A 263 11.76 6.60 24.23
CA SER A 263 12.73 6.73 25.34
C SER A 263 14.18 6.53 24.90
N LEU A 264 14.41 5.76 23.83
CA LEU A 264 15.75 5.59 23.25
C LEU A 264 16.15 6.81 22.42
N ILE A 265 15.25 7.33 21.58
CA ILE A 265 15.48 8.55 20.79
C ILE A 265 15.77 9.75 21.73
N ALA A 266 15.07 9.86 22.85
CA ALA A 266 15.26 10.90 23.87
C ALA A 266 16.68 10.95 24.47
N LYS A 267 17.52 9.93 24.25
CA LYS A 267 18.93 9.95 24.68
C LYS A 267 19.81 10.82 23.78
N PHE A 268 19.37 11.09 22.55
CA PHE A 268 20.14 11.78 21.52
C PHE A 268 19.60 13.17 21.23
N VAL A 269 18.30 13.38 21.42
CA VAL A 269 17.58 14.58 21.02
C VAL A 269 16.56 14.99 22.08
N GLU A 270 16.21 16.27 22.10
CA GLU A 270 15.14 16.79 22.96
C GLU A 270 13.81 16.76 22.20
N PHE A 271 12.78 16.18 22.82
CA PHE A 271 11.43 16.23 22.28
C PHE A 271 10.72 17.53 22.68
N LYS A 272 10.17 18.21 21.68
CA LYS A 272 9.18 19.28 21.79
C LYS A 272 7.77 18.70 21.54
N GLY A 273 6.72 19.45 21.86
CA GLY A 273 5.33 19.08 21.56
C GLY A 273 4.53 18.57 22.76
N SER A 274 3.57 17.69 22.51
CA SER A 274 2.62 17.18 23.50
C SER A 274 2.93 15.73 23.90
N ASP A 275 2.08 15.13 24.74
CA ASP A 275 2.17 13.69 25.06
C ASP A 275 1.72 12.78 23.93
N VAL A 276 0.95 13.32 22.98
CA VAL A 276 0.44 12.58 21.82
C VAL A 276 1.32 12.78 20.59
N LEU A 277 2.00 13.92 20.48
CA LEU A 277 2.88 14.25 19.36
C LEU A 277 4.25 14.69 19.87
N LYS A 278 5.26 13.85 19.63
CA LYS A 278 6.67 14.12 19.94
C LYS A 278 7.37 14.66 18.70
N ILE A 279 7.95 15.85 18.81
CA ILE A 279 8.59 16.59 17.71
C ILE A 279 10.07 16.76 18.05
N ILE A 280 10.96 16.62 17.07
CA ILE A 280 12.40 16.89 17.24
C ILE A 280 12.80 18.06 16.33
N ASP A 281 13.89 18.73 16.66
CA ASP A 281 14.47 19.73 15.76
C ASP A 281 15.10 19.03 14.55
N CYS A 282 14.89 19.54 13.34
CA CYS A 282 15.47 18.94 12.14
C CYS A 282 17.01 18.96 12.19
N SER A 283 17.61 19.92 12.91
CA SER A 283 19.06 19.98 13.13
C SER A 283 19.60 18.85 14.02
N ASP A 284 18.72 18.14 14.74
CA ASP A 284 19.08 17.01 15.59
C ASP A 284 19.01 15.66 14.86
N ILE A 285 18.45 15.59 13.65
CA ILE A 285 18.35 14.35 12.86
C ILE A 285 19.72 13.67 12.68
N PRO A 286 20.83 14.38 12.36
CA PRO A 286 22.14 13.73 12.24
C PRO A 286 22.71 13.16 13.54
N LYS A 287 22.11 13.48 14.70
CA LYS A 287 22.46 12.89 16.01
C LYS A 287 21.72 11.59 16.25
N LEU A 288 20.65 11.35 15.49
CA LEU A 288 19.95 10.09 15.53
C LEU A 288 20.85 9.01 14.94
N PRO A 289 20.76 7.82 15.51
CA PRO A 289 21.55 6.68 15.09
C PRO A 289 20.98 6.07 13.79
N GLU A 290 21.86 5.44 13.01
CA GLU A 290 21.53 4.82 11.70
C GLU A 290 20.84 3.45 11.81
#